data_AF-A0AAU7C8F3-F1
#
_entry.id   AF-A0AAU7C8F3-F1
#
_cell.length_a   1.000
_cell.length_b   1.000
_cell.length_c   1.000
_cell.angle_alpha   90.00
_cell.angle_beta   90.00
_cell.angle_gamma   90.00
#
_symmetry.space_group_name_H-M   'P 1'
#
loop_
_entity.id
_entity.type
_entity.pdbx_description
1 polymer ?
#
loop_
_entity_poly.entity_id
_entity_poly.type
_entity_poly.pdbx_seq_one_letter_code
_entity_poly.pdbx_strand_id
1 'polypeptide(L)'
;MSKDITPILAGWEHDPDEMQVRIVTGDDGRDKIQMRMDLGLLQMEMSGRPDGQRPGDHESLLDLHEARSSAEDFSWTSASAQP
;
A
#
# COMPACT_ATOMS: atom_id res chain seq x y z
N MET A 1 4.37 -9.79 -18.06
CA MET A 1 4.65 -10.89 -17.10
C MET A 1 3.51 -11.89 -17.10
N SER A 2 3.82 -13.17 -16.84
CA SER A 2 2.81 -14.16 -16.48
C SER A 2 2.15 -13.77 -15.15
N LYS A 3 0.85 -14.07 -14.99
CA LYS A 3 0.13 -13.95 -13.71
C LYS A 3 0.14 -15.25 -12.90
N ASP A 4 0.81 -16.27 -13.43
CA ASP A 4 0.96 -17.56 -12.77
C ASP A 4 1.85 -17.41 -11.52
N ILE A 5 1.30 -17.81 -10.38
CA ILE A 5 1.97 -17.75 -9.08
C ILE A 5 2.77 -19.03 -8.77
N THR A 6 2.69 -20.07 -9.62
CA THR A 6 3.47 -21.31 -9.46
C THR A 6 4.96 -21.05 -9.19
N PRO A 7 5.65 -20.12 -9.89
CA PRO A 7 7.06 -19.83 -9.59
C PRO A 7 7.30 -19.23 -8.20
N ILE A 8 6.33 -18.48 -7.65
CA ILE A 8 6.43 -17.83 -6.33
C ILE A 8 6.26 -18.87 -5.20
N LEU A 9 5.39 -19.85 -5.45
CA LEU A 9 5.09 -20.96 -4.53
C LEU A 9 6.14 -22.08 -4.60
N ALA A 10 6.89 -22.19 -5.71
CA ALA A 10 7.92 -23.21 -5.87
C ALA A 10 8.99 -23.08 -4.76
N GLY A 11 9.19 -24.16 -4.00
CA GLY A 11 10.13 -24.18 -2.88
C GLY A 11 9.62 -23.51 -1.61
N TRP A 12 8.34 -23.12 -1.55
CA TRP A 12 7.69 -22.60 -0.35
C TRP A 12 6.47 -23.45 0.01
N GLU A 13 6.76 -24.62 0.58
CA GLU A 13 5.77 -25.62 0.97
C GLU A 13 4.80 -25.07 2.02
N HIS A 14 3.54 -25.48 1.92
CA HIS A 14 2.56 -25.09 2.93
C HIS A 14 2.67 -26.00 4.16
N ASP A 15 2.67 -25.35 5.31
CA ASP A 15 2.66 -25.92 6.65
C ASP A 15 1.47 -25.27 7.36
N PRO A 16 0.42 -26.03 7.71
CA PRO A 16 -0.76 -25.51 8.37
C PRO A 16 -0.54 -25.22 9.86
N ASP A 17 0.52 -25.75 10.47
CA ASP A 17 0.84 -25.59 11.89
C ASP A 17 1.67 -24.32 12.15
N GLU A 18 2.29 -23.76 11.10
CA GLU A 18 3.12 -22.56 11.18
C GLU A 18 2.58 -21.40 10.33
N MET A 19 2.58 -20.19 10.94
CA MET A 19 2.34 -18.97 10.18
C MET A 19 3.58 -18.63 9.36
N GLN A 20 3.52 -18.92 8.06
CA GLN A 20 4.64 -18.66 7.18
C GLN A 20 4.53 -17.28 6.53
N VAL A 21 5.44 -16.39 6.91
CA VAL A 21 5.53 -15.02 6.39
C VAL A 21 6.97 -14.72 5.99
N ARG A 22 7.14 -14.00 4.88
CA ARG A 22 8.44 -13.51 4.42
C ARG A 22 8.33 -12.09 3.88
N ILE A 23 9.46 -11.39 3.88
CA ILE A 23 9.61 -10.11 3.18
C ILE A 23 10.34 -10.39 1.86
N VAL A 24 9.84 -9.83 0.77
CA VAL A 24 10.45 -9.91 -0.56
C VAL A 24 10.58 -8.50 -1.15
N THR A 25 11.62 -8.27 -1.93
CA THR A 25 11.71 -7.06 -2.76
C THR A 25 10.92 -7.29 -4.04
N GLY A 26 9.92 -6.45 -4.30
CA GLY A 26 9.10 -6.52 -5.51
C GLY A 26 9.79 -5.94 -6.74
N ASP A 27 9.14 -6.10 -7.90
CA ASP A 27 9.63 -5.59 -9.19
C ASP A 27 9.75 -4.04 -9.23
N ASP A 28 9.05 -3.36 -8.32
CA ASP A 28 9.12 -1.91 -8.10
C ASP A 28 10.28 -1.48 -7.17
N GLY A 29 11.10 -2.44 -6.72
CA GLY A 29 12.21 -2.21 -5.80
C GLY A 29 11.80 -1.96 -4.36
N ARG A 30 10.50 -2.09 -4.03
CA ARG A 30 9.97 -1.89 -2.69
C ARG A 30 9.75 -3.23 -1.99
N ASP A 31 9.94 -3.25 -0.68
CA ASP A 31 9.67 -4.43 0.12
C ASP A 31 8.16 -4.70 0.24
N LYS A 32 7.81 -5.98 0.21
CA LYS A 32 6.45 -6.49 0.29
C LYS A 32 6.39 -7.65 1.29
N ILE A 33 5.28 -7.76 1.99
CA ILE A 33 5.00 -8.89 2.87
C ILE A 33 4.30 -9.96 2.04
N GLN A 34 4.81 -11.19 2.06
CA GLN A 34 4.12 -12.35 1.53
C GLN A 34 3.79 -13.30 2.68
N MET A 35 2.56 -13.81 2.70
CA MET A 35 2.08 -14.79 3.67
C MET A 35 1.58 -16.02 2.94
N ARG A 36 1.98 -17.22 3.39
CA ARG A 36 1.43 -18.49 2.88
C ARG A 36 0.09 -18.77 3.54
N MET A 37 -0.85 -19.25 2.75
CA MET A 37 -2.17 -19.69 3.16
C MET A 37 -2.47 -21.05 2.53
N ASP A 38 -3.44 -21.80 3.05
CA ASP A 38 -3.75 -23.17 2.64
C ASP A 38 -3.83 -23.35 1.11
N LEU A 39 -4.49 -22.41 0.44
CA LEU A 39 -4.75 -22.47 -1.01
C LEU A 39 -4.00 -21.40 -1.82
N GLY A 40 -2.97 -20.77 -1.24
CA GLY A 40 -2.20 -19.77 -1.99
C GLY A 40 -1.31 -18.88 -1.14
N LEU A 41 -1.21 -17.62 -1.55
CA LEU A 41 -0.44 -16.60 -0.84
C LEU A 41 -1.18 -15.28 -0.84
N LEU A 42 -0.99 -14.50 0.22
CA LEU A 42 -1.37 -13.10 0.29
C LEU A 42 -0.11 -12.25 0.15
N GLN A 43 -0.14 -11.24 -0.71
CA GLN A 43 0.91 -10.22 -0.79
C GLN A 43 0.36 -8.87 -0.39
N MET A 44 1.08 -8.15 0.46
CA MET A 44 0.70 -6.83 0.96
C MET A 44 1.88 -5.86 0.79
N GLU A 45 1.56 -4.60 0.51
CA GLU A 45 2.55 -3.52 0.58
C GLU A 45 2.97 -3.29 2.03
N MET A 46 4.26 -2.99 2.26
CA MET A 46 4.78 -2.65 3.60
C MET A 46 4.22 -1.31 4.12
N SER A 47 3.74 -0.46 3.22
CA SER A 47 3.32 0.90 3.51
C SER A 47 2.24 1.36 2.53
N GLY A 48 1.39 2.28 2.96
CA GLY A 48 0.30 2.81 2.15
C GLY A 48 -0.86 1.84 2.03
N ARG A 49 -1.72 2.06 1.04
CA ARG A 49 -2.96 1.28 0.89
C ARG A 49 -2.70 -0.09 0.24
N PRO A 50 -3.39 -1.15 0.70
CA PRO A 50 -3.25 -2.50 0.15
C PRO A 50 -3.78 -2.62 -1.29
N ASP A 51 -4.57 -1.67 -1.76
CA ASP A 51 -5.02 -1.58 -3.16
C ASP A 51 -4.06 -0.80 -4.07
N GLY A 52 -2.96 -0.29 -3.53
CA GLY A 52 -1.94 0.46 -4.27
C GLY A 52 -2.40 1.82 -4.79
N GLN A 53 -3.60 2.28 -4.44
CA GLN A 53 -4.14 3.56 -4.92
C GLN A 53 -3.67 4.73 -4.08
N ARG A 54 -3.46 5.88 -4.73
CA ARG A 54 -3.17 7.17 -4.11
C ARG A 54 -4.23 8.19 -4.53
N PRO A 55 -5.30 8.39 -3.74
CA PRO A 55 -6.36 9.32 -4.11
C PRO A 55 -5.82 10.75 -4.20
N GLY A 56 -5.80 11.32 -5.41
CA GLY A 56 -5.25 12.65 -5.66
C GLY A 56 -3.79 12.80 -5.23
N ASP A 57 -2.97 11.76 -5.40
CA ASP A 57 -1.55 11.68 -4.99
C ASP A 57 -1.28 11.66 -3.47
N HIS A 58 -2.32 11.50 -2.65
CA HIS A 58 -2.19 11.38 -1.19
C HIS A 58 -2.20 9.91 -0.73
N GLU A 59 -1.64 9.63 0.45
CA GLU A 59 -1.55 8.26 0.98
C GLU A 59 -2.92 7.71 1.44
N SER A 60 -3.80 8.58 1.90
CA SER A 60 -5.16 8.24 2.29
C SER A 60 -6.16 9.31 1.85
N LEU A 61 -7.45 8.97 1.93
CA LEU A 61 -8.52 9.96 1.74
C LEU A 61 -8.49 11.03 2.83
N LEU A 62 -8.08 10.67 4.06
CA LEU A 62 -7.93 11.62 5.15
C LEU A 62 -6.89 12.68 4.78
N ASP A 63 -5.70 12.26 4.34
CA ASP A 63 -4.62 13.17 3.93
C ASP A 63 -5.06 14.10 2.78
N LEU A 64 -5.81 13.57 1.81
CA LEU A 64 -6.37 14.37 0.73
C LEU A 64 -7.32 15.46 1.25
N HIS A 65 -8.17 15.12 2.22
CA HIS A 65 -9.12 16.07 2.78
C HIS A 65 -8.43 17.11 3.68
N GLU A 66 -7.44 16.71 4.48
CA GLU A 66 -6.64 17.64 5.29
C GLU A 66 -5.83 18.62 4.42
N ALA A 67 -5.24 18.14 3.31
CA ALA A 67 -4.57 18.98 2.33
C ALA A 67 -5.53 19.97 1.66
N ARG A 68 -6.77 19.54 1.37
CA ARG A 68 -7.80 20.43 0.81
C ARG A 68 -8.24 21.49 1.81
N SER A 69 -8.55 21.11 3.05
CA SER A 69 -8.99 22.05 4.09
C SER A 69 -7.91 23.06 4.45
N SER A 70 -6.64 22.64 4.54
CA SER A 70 -5.53 23.57 4.77
C SER A 70 -5.32 24.56 3.61
N ALA A 71 -5.53 24.14 2.37
CA ALA A 71 -5.51 25.03 1.21
C ALA A 71 -6.68 26.04 1.23
N GLU A 72 -7.87 25.61 1.67
CA GLU A 72 -9.05 26.46 1.84
C GLU A 72 -8.85 27.49 2.96
N ASP A 73 -8.33 27.08 4.12
CA ASP A 73 -7.99 27.98 5.25
C ASP A 73 -6.90 28.99 4.88
N PHE A 74 -5.88 28.57 4.12
CA PHE A 74 -4.85 29.47 3.60
C PHE A 74 -5.44 30.52 2.66
N SER A 75 -6.43 30.15 1.82
CA SER A 75 -7.12 31.08 0.92
C SER A 75 -7.97 32.13 1.67
N TRP A 76 -8.62 31.73 2.78
CA TRP A 76 -9.42 32.64 3.59
C TRP A 76 -8.56 33.61 4.41
N THR A 77 -7.44 33.13 4.94
CA THR A 77 -6.50 33.95 5.74
C THR A 77 -5.74 34.96 4.87
N SER A 78 -5.44 34.62 3.62
CA SER A 78 -4.79 35.53 2.67
C SER A 78 -5.77 36.55 2.06
N ALA A 79 -7.05 36.20 1.88
CA ALA A 79 -8.09 37.12 1.42
C ALA A 79 -8.52 38.16 2.49
N SER A 80 -8.37 37.85 3.77
CA SER A 80 -8.72 38.73 4.90
C SER A 80 -7.57 39.65 5.36
N ALA A 81 -6.40 39.55 4.74
CA ALA A 81 -5.19 40.32 5.09
C ALA A 81 -4.88 41.48 4.13
N GLN A 82 -5.74 41.81 3.17
CA GLN A 82 -5.59 43.00 2.32
C GLN A 82 -6.40 44.18 2.89
N PRO A 83 -5.78 45.34 3.16
CA PRO A 83 -6.43 46.54 3.71
C PRO A 83 -7.34 47.26 2.70
#